data_AF-A0A8H8JVP8-F1
#
_entry.id   AF-A0A8H8JVP8-F1
#
_cell.length_a   1.000
_cell.length_b   1.000
_cell.length_c   1.000
_cell.angle_alpha   90.00
_cell.angle_beta   90.00
_cell.angle_gamma   90.00
#
_symmetry.space_group_name_H-M   'P 1'
#
loop_
_entity.id
_entity.type
_entity.pdbx_description
1 polymer ?
#
loop_
_entity_poly.entity_id
_entity_poly.type
_entity_poly.pdbx_seq_one_letter_code
_entity_poly.pdbx_strand_id
1 'polypeptide(L)'
;MANTKQKFKVTVGDKAFYLSKPQIYFDSPNYFTSCFVDGPDDEIELSRDPVLFQLIVDYLNGYCVLPLRPDRLPPKTPPETVLANLRVDAEFYQLHGLLDLLDSPPVHMSLDYRKQRMFTQYLMITHSGKGKIEEIPAKNYHVLLVEKRQFDEWFRKENRFTDRTHKGQLVIASQVRDVAAKVLQHASNRIEEWELLGWSREGNDPGPFLRTIMVQVWSLTEVSMKL
;
A
#
# COMPACT_ATOMS: atom_id res chain seq x y z
N MET A 1 26.63 -12.65 32.90
CA MET A 1 25.55 -13.41 32.25
C MET A 1 24.34 -12.49 32.14
N ALA A 2 24.04 -11.94 30.96
CA ALA A 2 22.95 -10.98 30.79
C ALA A 2 21.65 -11.74 30.46
N ASN A 3 20.66 -11.65 31.35
CA ASN A 3 19.35 -12.28 31.24
C ASN A 3 18.54 -11.62 30.10
N THR A 4 18.55 -12.20 28.90
CA THR A 4 18.11 -11.57 27.65
C THR A 4 16.69 -11.90 27.19
N LYS A 5 15.77 -12.37 28.05
CA LYS A 5 14.36 -12.57 27.67
C LYS A 5 13.34 -12.29 28.79
N GLN A 6 13.37 -11.10 29.40
CA GLN A 6 12.24 -10.68 30.23
C GLN A 6 11.08 -10.27 29.30
N LYS A 7 10.02 -11.08 29.29
CA LYS A 7 8.73 -10.76 28.68
C LYS A 7 7.78 -10.41 29.82
N PHE A 8 7.05 -9.31 29.68
CA PHE A 8 6.04 -8.87 30.62
C PHE A 8 4.68 -9.34 30.14
N LYS A 9 3.85 -9.77 31.07
CA LYS A 9 2.53 -10.32 30.73
C LYS A 9 1.45 -9.28 30.96
N VAL A 10 0.57 -9.13 29.97
CA VAL A 10 -0.61 -8.29 30.04
C VAL A 10 -1.82 -9.19 29.81
N THR A 11 -2.66 -9.36 30.82
CA THR A 11 -3.94 -10.06 30.68
C THR A 11 -5.01 -9.04 30.36
N VAL A 12 -5.70 -9.19 29.22
CA VAL A 12 -6.80 -8.31 28.79
C VAL A 12 -8.05 -9.17 28.63
N GLY A 13 -9.05 -8.95 29.50
CA GLY A 13 -10.19 -9.87 29.59
C GLY A 13 -9.73 -11.28 29.94
N ASP A 14 -9.99 -12.24 29.06
CA ASP A 14 -9.58 -13.64 29.18
C ASP A 14 -8.30 -14.00 28.40
N LYS A 15 -7.67 -13.02 27.73
CA LYS A 15 -6.53 -13.25 26.82
C LYS A 15 -5.24 -12.69 27.39
N ALA A 16 -4.18 -13.52 27.40
CA ALA A 16 -2.84 -13.09 27.78
C ALA A 16 -2.01 -12.66 26.56
N PHE A 17 -1.31 -11.54 26.72
CA PHE A 17 -0.37 -10.98 25.76
C PHE A 17 1.01 -10.86 26.43
N TYR A 18 2.06 -10.98 25.64
CA TYR A 18 3.43 -10.88 26.14
C TYR A 18 4.18 -9.78 25.41
N LEU A 19 4.59 -8.76 26.15
CA LEU A 19 5.34 -7.62 25.65
C LEU A 19 6.81 -7.75 26.02
N SER A 20 7.68 -7.39 25.09
CA SER A 20 9.12 -7.28 25.29
C SER A 20 9.51 -5.85 25.66
N LYS A 21 10.69 -5.66 26.26
CA LYS A 21 11.21 -4.31 26.55
C LYS A 21 11.17 -3.37 25.33
N PRO A 22 11.64 -3.76 24.11
CA PRO A 22 11.55 -2.88 22.95
C PRO A 22 10.13 -2.45 22.59
N GLN A 23 9.14 -3.33 22.73
CA GLN A 23 7.73 -2.99 22.48
C GLN A 23 7.22 -1.99 23.51
N ILE A 24 7.56 -2.17 24.79
CA ILE A 24 7.16 -1.25 25.87
C ILE A 24 7.74 0.15 25.64
N TYR A 25 8.99 0.25 25.16
CA TYR A 25 9.64 1.54 24.90
C TYR A 25 9.23 2.21 23.57
N PHE A 26 8.50 1.52 22.69
CA PHE A 26 8.26 1.98 21.31
C PHE A 26 7.61 3.37 21.25
N ASP A 27 6.60 3.60 22.08
CA ASP A 27 5.88 4.88 22.21
C ASP A 27 5.98 5.36 23.66
N SER A 28 7.21 5.41 24.18
CA SER A 28 7.51 5.84 25.54
C SER A 28 7.52 7.38 25.64
N PRO A 29 7.06 7.98 26.75
CA PRO A 29 6.47 7.33 27.92
C PRO A 29 5.02 6.89 27.69
N ASN A 30 4.67 5.74 28.26
CA ASN A 30 3.32 5.17 28.23
C ASN A 30 3.00 4.37 29.51
N TYR A 31 1.75 3.92 29.62
CA TYR A 31 1.26 3.13 30.76
C TYR A 31 2.16 1.90 31.06
N PHE A 32 2.62 1.18 30.03
CA PHE A 32 3.44 -0.02 30.21
C PHE A 32 4.84 0.31 30.71
N THR A 33 5.43 1.44 30.30
CA THR A 33 6.71 1.89 30.88
C THR A 33 6.54 2.19 32.37
N SER A 34 5.46 2.85 32.77
CA SER A 34 5.20 3.14 34.18
C SER A 34 4.97 1.88 35.03
N CYS A 35 4.28 0.86 34.49
CA CYS A 35 4.04 -0.39 35.22
C CYS A 35 5.27 -1.30 35.30
N PHE A 36 5.95 -1.54 34.17
CA PHE A 36 6.94 -2.62 34.02
C PHE A 36 8.39 -2.15 34.11
N VAL A 37 8.66 -0.88 33.84
CA VAL A 37 10.03 -0.32 33.88
C VAL A 37 10.24 0.44 35.17
N ASP A 38 9.33 1.37 35.46
CA ASP A 38 9.42 2.22 36.65
C ASP A 38 8.73 1.59 37.87
N GLY A 39 7.81 0.66 37.62
CA GLY A 39 7.07 -0.09 38.62
C GLY A 39 7.68 -1.46 38.94
N PRO A 40 7.20 -2.11 40.01
CA PRO A 40 7.66 -3.42 40.42
C PRO A 40 6.96 -4.58 39.69
N ASP A 41 6.02 -4.30 38.79
CA ASP A 41 5.14 -5.31 38.23
C ASP A 41 5.84 -6.07 37.09
N ASP A 42 5.66 -7.39 37.04
CA ASP A 42 6.05 -8.24 35.90
C ASP A 42 4.81 -8.72 35.11
N GLU A 43 3.62 -8.63 35.72
CA GLU A 43 2.34 -8.97 35.13
C GLU A 43 1.27 -7.94 35.53
N ILE A 44 0.39 -7.59 34.60
CA ILE A 44 -0.77 -6.71 34.86
C ILE A 44 -2.05 -7.30 34.27
N GLU A 45 -3.18 -6.95 34.86
CA GLU A 45 -4.51 -7.31 34.36
C GLU A 45 -5.32 -6.05 34.02
N LEU A 46 -5.97 -6.07 32.86
CA LEU A 46 -6.68 -4.92 32.31
C LEU A 46 -8.09 -5.34 31.90
N SER A 47 -9.07 -4.55 32.33
CA SER A 47 -10.47 -4.68 31.91
C SER A 47 -10.71 -3.92 30.61
N ARG A 48 -10.14 -4.40 29.50
CA ARG A 48 -10.22 -3.80 28.15
C ARG A 48 -10.60 -4.86 27.10
N ASP A 49 -10.84 -4.42 25.86
CA ASP A 49 -11.22 -5.33 24.77
C ASP A 49 -9.98 -6.05 24.20
N PRO A 50 -9.92 -7.40 24.22
CA PRO A 50 -8.75 -8.14 23.75
C PRO A 50 -8.55 -8.11 22.24
N VAL A 51 -9.58 -7.79 21.45
CA VAL A 51 -9.47 -7.64 19.99
C VAL A 51 -8.82 -6.29 19.65
N LEU A 52 -9.27 -5.20 20.29
CA LEU A 52 -8.63 -3.89 20.17
C LEU A 52 -7.21 -3.90 20.69
N PHE A 53 -6.95 -4.61 21.80
CA PHE A 53 -5.61 -4.75 22.33
C PHE A 53 -4.64 -5.41 21.35
N GLN A 54 -5.13 -6.30 20.46
CA GLN A 54 -4.28 -6.86 19.41
C GLN A 54 -3.78 -5.79 18.43
N LEU A 55 -4.59 -4.76 18.14
CA LEU A 55 -4.16 -3.61 17.32
C LEU A 55 -3.11 -2.78 18.07
N ILE A 56 -3.25 -2.60 19.38
CA ILE A 56 -2.23 -1.95 20.22
C ILE A 56 -0.91 -2.71 20.15
N VAL A 57 -0.94 -4.04 20.27
CA VAL A 57 0.28 -4.88 20.16
C VAL A 57 0.91 -4.74 18.77
N ASP A 58 0.12 -4.71 17.71
CA ASP A 58 0.63 -4.51 16.35
C ASP A 58 1.29 -3.13 16.19
N TYR A 59 0.69 -2.08 16.76
CA TYR A 59 1.28 -0.75 16.81
C TYR A 59 2.62 -0.74 17.57
N LEU A 60 2.69 -1.36 18.76
CA LEU A 60 3.92 -1.46 19.56
C LEU A 60 5.01 -2.32 18.90
N ASN A 61 4.65 -3.16 17.93
CA ASN A 61 5.59 -3.86 17.04
C ASN A 61 6.15 -2.97 15.92
N GLY A 62 5.68 -1.73 15.81
CA GLY A 62 6.00 -0.80 14.73
C GLY A 62 5.19 -1.03 13.45
N TYR A 63 4.10 -1.82 13.49
CA TYR A 63 3.23 -1.96 12.33
C TYR A 63 2.29 -0.77 12.18
N CYS A 64 2.02 -0.41 10.93
CA CYS A 64 0.96 0.54 10.63
C CYS A 64 -0.40 -0.14 10.83
N VAL A 65 -1.19 0.40 11.76
CA VAL A 65 -2.52 -0.10 12.12
C VAL A 65 -3.65 0.59 11.36
N LEU A 66 -3.32 1.62 10.58
CA LEU A 66 -4.25 2.35 9.70
C LEU A 66 -3.89 2.15 8.21
N PRO A 67 -4.87 2.21 7.29
CA PRO A 67 -6.30 2.16 7.57
C PRO A 67 -6.68 0.81 8.21
N LEU A 68 -7.76 0.80 9.01
CA LEU A 68 -8.20 -0.43 9.66
C LEU A 68 -8.54 -1.48 8.61
N ARG A 69 -7.92 -2.66 8.73
CA ARG A 69 -8.16 -3.74 7.79
C ARG A 69 -9.46 -4.48 8.17
N PRO A 70 -10.40 -4.71 7.23
CA PRO A 70 -11.68 -5.36 7.53
C PRO A 70 -11.56 -6.75 8.16
N ASP A 71 -10.49 -7.49 7.83
CA ASP A 71 -10.18 -8.82 8.36
C ASP A 71 -9.75 -8.81 9.83
N ARG A 72 -9.50 -7.63 10.41
CA ARG A 72 -9.03 -7.45 11.79
C ARG A 72 -10.03 -6.73 12.70
N LEU A 73 -11.23 -6.46 12.19
CA LEU A 73 -12.28 -5.79 12.95
C LEU A 73 -13.06 -6.82 13.80
N PRO A 74 -13.53 -6.43 15.00
CA PRO A 74 -14.53 -7.21 15.71
C PRO A 74 -15.75 -7.48 14.82
N PRO A 75 -16.32 -8.70 14.83
CA PRO A 75 -17.47 -9.01 14.01
C PRO A 75 -18.64 -8.06 14.27
N LYS A 76 -19.25 -7.54 13.21
CA LYS A 76 -20.42 -6.64 13.25
C LYS A 76 -20.15 -5.23 13.83
N THR A 77 -18.90 -4.87 14.11
CA THR A 77 -18.55 -3.51 14.54
C THR A 77 -18.13 -2.67 13.33
N PRO A 78 -18.76 -1.51 13.07
CA PRO A 78 -18.37 -0.67 11.96
C PRO A 78 -16.98 -0.06 12.20
N PRO A 79 -16.17 0.19 11.14
CA PRO A 79 -14.81 0.70 11.27
C PRO A 79 -14.71 2.00 12.07
N GLU A 80 -15.68 2.90 11.94
CA GLU A 80 -15.72 4.18 12.66
C GLU A 80 -15.80 3.99 14.18
N THR A 81 -16.61 3.04 14.65
CA THR A 81 -16.70 2.70 16.08
C THR A 81 -15.39 2.06 16.57
N VAL A 82 -14.74 1.25 15.73
CA VAL A 82 -13.44 0.67 16.07
C VAL A 82 -12.36 1.75 16.20
N LEU A 83 -12.34 2.75 15.31
CA LEU A 83 -11.44 3.90 15.42
C LEU A 83 -11.70 4.70 16.71
N ALA A 84 -12.96 4.99 17.02
CA ALA A 84 -13.33 5.70 18.25
C ALA A 84 -12.88 4.93 19.50
N ASN A 85 -13.10 3.62 19.55
CA ASN A 85 -12.69 2.80 20.68
C ASN A 85 -11.16 2.64 20.77
N LEU A 86 -10.47 2.48 19.63
CA LEU A 86 -9.01 2.43 19.58
C LEU A 86 -8.40 3.73 20.11
N ARG A 87 -9.03 4.88 19.83
CA ARG A 87 -8.63 6.17 20.40
C ARG A 87 -8.75 6.18 21.93
N VAL A 88 -9.88 5.73 22.46
CA VAL A 88 -10.10 5.63 23.92
C VAL A 88 -9.04 4.74 24.58
N ASP A 89 -8.68 3.63 23.95
CA ASP A 89 -7.63 2.74 24.45
C ASP A 89 -6.23 3.36 24.33
N ALA A 90 -5.93 4.07 23.22
CA ALA A 90 -4.67 4.79 23.06
C ALA A 90 -4.50 5.90 24.12
N GLU A 91 -5.57 6.61 24.48
CA GLU A 91 -5.58 7.57 25.58
C GLU A 91 -5.30 6.89 26.93
N PHE A 92 -5.98 5.77 27.20
CA PHE A 92 -5.79 5.01 28.43
C PHE A 92 -4.35 4.50 28.58
N TYR A 93 -3.77 3.96 27.51
CA TYR A 93 -2.40 3.47 27.50
C TYR A 93 -1.35 4.57 27.38
N GLN A 94 -1.75 5.84 27.22
CA GLN A 94 -0.87 6.99 27.03
C GLN A 94 0.06 6.83 25.81
N LEU A 95 -0.48 6.29 24.71
CA LEU A 95 0.24 6.07 23.46
C LEU A 95 0.13 7.31 22.57
N HIS A 96 0.93 8.31 22.88
CA HIS A 96 0.88 9.63 22.24
C HIS A 96 1.14 9.55 20.73
N GLY A 97 2.11 8.73 20.29
CA GLY A 97 2.37 8.54 18.87
C GLY A 97 1.21 7.86 18.14
N LEU A 98 0.45 7.00 18.81
CA LEU A 98 -0.78 6.42 18.24
C LEU A 98 -1.91 7.46 18.18
N LEU A 99 -2.05 8.32 19.19
CA LEU A 99 -3.03 9.42 19.16
C LEU A 99 -2.74 10.39 18.02
N ASP A 100 -1.47 10.78 17.83
CA ASP A 100 -1.05 11.61 16.70
C ASP A 100 -1.39 10.96 15.36
N LEU A 101 -1.18 9.64 15.24
CA LEU A 101 -1.54 8.85 14.05
C LEU A 101 -3.05 8.84 13.79
N LEU A 102 -3.88 8.85 14.83
CA LEU A 102 -5.34 8.84 14.72
C LEU A 102 -5.90 10.24 14.42
N ASP A 103 -5.31 11.29 14.98
CA ASP A 103 -5.72 12.69 14.82
C ASP A 103 -5.29 13.29 13.48
N SER A 104 -4.04 13.06 13.14
CA SER A 104 -3.42 13.56 11.93
C SER A 104 -2.65 12.42 11.30
N PRO A 105 -3.35 11.41 10.74
CA PRO A 105 -2.70 10.33 10.02
C PRO A 105 -1.74 10.97 9.00
N PRO A 106 -0.44 10.61 9.04
CA PRO A 106 0.58 11.33 8.30
C PRO A 106 0.17 11.39 6.84
N VAL A 107 0.37 12.56 6.22
CA VAL A 107 0.11 12.80 4.78
C VAL A 107 0.80 11.74 3.89
N HIS A 108 1.80 11.04 4.46
CA HIS A 108 2.47 9.85 3.94
C HIS A 108 1.81 8.50 4.27
N MET A 109 0.48 8.44 4.34
CA MET A 109 -0.25 7.34 3.68
C MET A 109 -0.31 7.59 2.14
N SER A 110 0.79 8.07 1.56
CA SER A 110 0.88 8.39 0.14
C SER A 110 0.76 7.10 -0.68
N LEU A 111 0.35 7.25 -1.94
CA LEU A 111 0.42 6.19 -2.95
C LEU A 111 1.71 5.38 -2.82
N ASP A 112 2.85 6.02 -2.58
CA ASP A 112 4.16 5.37 -2.45
C ASP A 112 4.26 4.40 -1.27
N TYR A 113 3.63 4.70 -0.12
CA TYR A 113 3.60 3.78 1.02
C TYR A 113 2.73 2.54 0.74
N ARG A 114 1.56 2.72 0.10
CA ARG A 114 0.71 1.61 -0.34
C ARG A 114 1.43 0.76 -1.40
N LYS A 115 2.10 1.41 -2.37
CA LYS A 115 2.91 0.80 -3.44
C LYS A 115 4.03 -0.11 -2.90
N GLN A 116 4.71 0.27 -1.81
CA GLN A 116 5.77 -0.54 -1.19
C GLN A 116 5.30 -1.88 -0.63
N ARG A 117 4.02 -2.02 -0.31
CA ARG A 117 3.43 -3.23 0.28
C ARG A 117 2.61 -4.06 -0.70
N MET A 118 2.52 -3.60 -1.95
CA MET A 118 1.82 -4.26 -3.03
C MET A 118 2.80 -4.99 -3.95
N PHE A 119 2.31 -6.05 -4.59
CA PHE A 119 3.06 -6.70 -5.65
C PHE A 119 3.22 -5.72 -6.79
N THR A 120 4.48 -5.38 -7.05
CA THR A 120 4.86 -4.46 -8.12
C THR A 120 5.16 -5.28 -9.37
N GLN A 121 4.45 -4.97 -10.45
CA GLN A 121 4.62 -5.64 -11.74
C GLN A 121 4.77 -4.60 -12.85
N TYR A 122 5.51 -4.96 -13.91
CA TYR A 122 5.62 -4.13 -15.11
C TYR A 122 4.79 -4.80 -16.20
N LEU A 123 3.93 -4.01 -16.85
CA LEU A 123 3.12 -4.50 -17.95
C LEU A 123 3.46 -3.76 -19.24
N MET A 124 3.49 -4.53 -20.32
CA MET A 124 3.56 -4.03 -21.68
C MET A 124 2.20 -4.21 -22.34
N ILE A 125 1.61 -3.10 -22.75
CA ILE A 125 0.36 -3.06 -23.49
C ILE A 125 0.70 -2.82 -24.96
N THR A 126 0.29 -3.73 -25.84
CA THR A 126 0.52 -3.63 -27.28
C THR A 126 -0.77 -3.79 -28.05
N HIS A 127 -0.86 -3.22 -29.25
CA HIS A 127 -1.93 -3.51 -30.19
C HIS A 127 -1.36 -3.68 -31.60
N SER A 128 -2.08 -4.44 -32.42
CA SER A 128 -1.76 -4.66 -33.83
C SER A 128 -2.64 -3.84 -34.79
N GLY A 129 -3.53 -2.99 -34.26
CA GLY A 129 -4.47 -2.17 -35.05
C GLY A 129 -3.84 -0.91 -35.67
N LYS A 130 -4.38 -0.50 -36.83
CA LYS A 130 -4.13 0.83 -37.44
C LYS A 130 -5.24 1.80 -37.00
N GLY A 131 -4.88 3.01 -36.63
CA GLY A 131 -5.83 4.08 -36.28
C GLY A 131 -5.34 4.91 -35.10
N LYS A 132 -6.16 5.88 -34.66
CA LYS A 132 -5.92 6.61 -33.42
C LYS A 132 -6.17 5.69 -32.23
N ILE A 133 -5.33 5.77 -31.19
CA ILE A 133 -5.38 4.83 -30.06
C ILE A 133 -6.71 4.86 -29.31
N GLU A 134 -7.35 6.02 -29.23
CA GLU A 134 -8.62 6.21 -28.54
C GLU A 134 -9.80 5.53 -29.24
N GLU A 135 -9.66 5.21 -30.53
CA GLU A 135 -10.67 4.54 -31.35
C GLU A 135 -10.54 3.01 -31.31
N ILE A 136 -9.43 2.48 -30.79
CA ILE A 136 -9.17 1.04 -30.73
C ILE A 136 -9.91 0.44 -29.53
N PRO A 137 -10.76 -0.60 -29.73
CA PRO A 137 -11.42 -1.28 -28.61
C PRO A 137 -10.43 -1.93 -27.64
N ALA A 138 -10.68 -1.82 -26.33
CA ALA A 138 -9.81 -2.35 -25.28
C ALA A 138 -9.46 -3.85 -25.46
N LYS A 139 -10.40 -4.66 -25.97
CA LYS A 139 -10.21 -6.09 -26.27
C LYS A 139 -9.17 -6.40 -27.35
N ASN A 140 -8.79 -5.41 -28.16
CA ASN A 140 -7.78 -5.57 -29.21
C ASN A 140 -6.36 -5.24 -28.72
N TYR A 141 -6.22 -4.92 -27.43
CA TYR A 141 -4.94 -4.75 -26.79
C TYR A 141 -4.51 -6.05 -26.12
N HIS A 142 -3.22 -6.36 -26.25
CA HIS A 142 -2.57 -7.45 -25.55
C HIS A 142 -1.76 -6.89 -24.39
N VAL A 143 -1.99 -7.43 -23.19
CA VAL A 143 -1.28 -7.04 -21.97
C VAL A 143 -0.36 -8.18 -21.56
N LEU A 144 0.94 -7.90 -21.47
CA LEU A 144 1.98 -8.86 -21.15
C LEU A 144 2.67 -8.46 -19.86
N LEU A 145 2.91 -9.44 -18.97
CA LEU A 145 3.79 -9.26 -17.82
C LEU A 145 5.23 -9.22 -18.32
N VAL A 146 6.00 -8.26 -17.83
CA VAL A 146 7.38 -8.03 -18.27
C VAL A 146 8.29 -7.95 -17.04
N GLU A 147 9.47 -8.55 -17.13
CA GLU A 147 10.48 -8.41 -16.09
C GLU A 147 11.09 -7.01 -16.10
N LYS A 148 11.51 -6.52 -14.93
CA LYS A 148 12.16 -5.21 -14.82
C LYS A 148 13.33 -5.04 -15.79
N ARG A 149 14.12 -6.08 -16.01
CA ARG A 149 15.25 -6.04 -16.95
C ARG A 149 14.79 -5.81 -18.40
N GLN A 150 13.75 -6.51 -18.84
CA GLN A 150 13.18 -6.35 -20.17
C GLN A 150 12.58 -4.94 -20.35
N PHE A 151 11.98 -4.40 -19.29
CA PHE A 151 11.55 -2.99 -19.25
C PHE A 151 12.74 -2.03 -19.43
N ASP A 152 13.81 -2.19 -18.64
CA ASP A 152 14.99 -1.31 -18.72
C ASP A 152 15.64 -1.34 -20.11
N GLU A 153 15.70 -2.52 -20.74
CA GLU A 153 16.23 -2.70 -22.09
C GLU A 153 15.34 -2.03 -23.15
N TRP A 154 14.01 -2.14 -23.04
CA TRP A 154 13.06 -1.44 -23.91
C TRP A 154 13.16 0.07 -23.72
N PHE A 155 13.19 0.54 -22.47
CA PHE A 155 13.22 1.98 -22.14
C PHE A 155 14.45 2.65 -22.76
N ARG A 156 15.61 1.99 -22.75
CA ARG A 156 16.82 2.55 -23.38
C ARG A 156 16.75 2.64 -24.90
N LYS A 157 16.03 1.73 -25.57
CA LYS A 157 16.02 1.62 -27.04
C LYS A 157 14.88 2.39 -27.70
N GLU A 158 13.69 2.30 -27.10
CA GLU A 158 12.43 2.67 -27.74
C GLU A 158 11.76 3.89 -27.11
N ASN A 159 12.15 4.28 -25.89
CA ASN A 159 11.51 5.38 -25.17
C ASN A 159 11.99 6.76 -25.63
N ARG A 160 11.75 7.09 -26.90
CA ARG A 160 12.12 8.38 -27.50
C ARG A 160 11.08 9.49 -27.25
N PHE A 161 9.97 9.20 -26.56
CA PHE A 161 8.76 10.05 -26.56
C PHE A 161 8.17 10.36 -25.18
N THR A 162 8.92 10.22 -24.09
CA THR A 162 8.47 10.60 -22.73
C THR A 162 8.95 11.97 -22.26
N ASP A 163 9.35 12.85 -23.16
CA ASP A 163 9.79 14.18 -22.79
C ASP A 163 8.58 15.06 -22.41
N ARG A 164 8.26 15.03 -21.11
CA ARG A 164 7.14 15.76 -20.49
C ARG A 164 7.27 17.29 -20.61
N THR A 165 8.36 17.82 -21.18
CA THR A 165 8.57 19.26 -21.36
C THR A 165 7.93 19.82 -22.64
N HIS A 166 7.60 18.97 -23.62
CA HIS A 166 7.03 19.41 -24.89
C HIS A 166 5.50 19.37 -24.85
N LYS A 167 4.82 20.52 -25.05
CA LYS A 167 3.34 20.63 -24.99
C LYS A 167 2.58 19.62 -25.87
N GLY A 168 3.09 19.33 -27.07
CA GLY A 168 2.50 18.31 -27.96
C GLY A 168 2.58 16.88 -27.38
N GLN A 169 3.60 16.58 -26.56
CA GLN A 169 3.73 15.29 -25.89
C GLN A 169 2.80 15.16 -24.68
N LEU A 170 2.39 16.27 -24.04
CA LEU A 170 1.43 16.25 -22.93
C LEU A 170 0.02 15.80 -23.38
N VAL A 171 -0.42 16.23 -24.56
CA VAL A 171 -1.71 15.81 -25.12
C VAL A 171 -1.71 14.31 -25.41
N ILE A 172 -0.65 13.82 -26.06
CA ILE A 172 -0.46 12.39 -26.35
C ILE A 172 -0.36 11.60 -25.04
N ALA A 173 0.36 12.10 -24.04
CA ALA A 173 0.46 11.46 -22.73
C ALA A 173 -0.91 11.29 -22.06
N SER A 174 -1.78 12.30 -22.16
CA SER A 174 -3.16 12.21 -21.65
C SER A 174 -3.95 11.11 -22.36
N GLN A 175 -3.91 11.09 -23.69
CA GLN A 175 -4.61 10.06 -24.49
C GLN A 175 -4.09 8.65 -24.18
N VAL A 176 -2.77 8.49 -24.06
CA VAL A 176 -2.13 7.23 -23.67
C VAL A 176 -2.60 6.78 -22.29
N ARG A 177 -2.70 7.71 -21.32
CA ARG A 177 -3.20 7.39 -19.98
C ARG A 177 -4.65 6.91 -20.01
N ASP A 178 -5.51 7.60 -20.74
CA ASP A 178 -6.93 7.25 -20.82
C ASP A 178 -7.13 5.87 -21.45
N VAL A 179 -6.37 5.55 -22.50
CA VAL A 179 -6.38 4.22 -23.13
C VAL A 179 -5.83 3.15 -22.20
N ALA A 180 -4.69 3.40 -21.56
CA ALA A 180 -4.10 2.47 -20.60
C ALA A 180 -5.06 2.17 -19.44
N ALA A 181 -5.76 3.18 -18.91
CA ALA A 181 -6.76 2.99 -17.86
C ALA A 181 -7.86 2.01 -18.28
N LYS A 182 -8.43 2.20 -19.49
CA LYS A 182 -9.50 1.33 -20.02
C LYS A 182 -9.01 -0.10 -20.24
N VAL A 183 -7.80 -0.27 -20.79
CA VAL A 183 -7.22 -1.58 -21.05
C VAL A 183 -6.93 -2.32 -19.74
N LEU A 184 -6.35 -1.64 -18.73
CA LEU A 184 -6.04 -2.25 -17.44
C LEU A 184 -7.31 -2.65 -16.67
N GLN A 185 -8.34 -1.81 -16.67
CA GLN A 185 -9.65 -2.15 -16.09
C GLN A 185 -10.28 -3.38 -16.75
N HIS A 186 -10.09 -3.54 -18.07
CA HIS A 186 -10.58 -4.72 -18.79
C HIS A 186 -9.74 -5.97 -18.49
N ALA A 187 -8.42 -5.83 -18.37
CA ALA A 187 -7.48 -6.93 -18.18
C ALA A 187 -7.55 -7.54 -16.76
N SER A 188 -7.72 -6.72 -15.72
CA SER A 188 -7.78 -7.20 -14.35
C SER A 188 -8.48 -6.21 -13.41
N ASN A 189 -9.39 -6.74 -12.58
CA ASN A 189 -10.02 -6.00 -11.48
C ASN A 189 -9.17 -5.97 -10.20
N ARG A 190 -7.97 -6.59 -10.20
CA ARG A 190 -7.06 -6.66 -9.04
C ARG A 190 -5.98 -5.56 -9.06
N ILE A 191 -5.97 -4.74 -10.10
CA ILE A 191 -5.04 -3.62 -10.20
C ILE A 191 -5.64 -2.47 -9.39
N GLU A 192 -5.01 -2.16 -8.27
CA GLU A 192 -5.42 -1.08 -7.37
C GLU A 192 -4.89 0.26 -7.86
N GLU A 193 -3.63 0.27 -8.31
CA GLU A 193 -2.92 1.47 -8.72
C GLU A 193 -2.01 1.17 -9.91
N TRP A 194 -1.77 2.17 -10.75
CA TRP A 194 -0.84 2.06 -11.87
C TRP A 194 -0.22 3.40 -12.25
N GLU A 195 0.90 3.35 -12.96
CA GLU A 195 1.64 4.51 -13.42
C GLU A 195 2.13 4.32 -14.85
N LEU A 196 1.94 5.35 -15.68
CA LEU A 196 2.47 5.39 -17.04
C LEU A 196 3.97 5.68 -17.02
N LEU A 197 4.78 4.66 -17.38
CA LEU A 197 6.24 4.77 -17.44
C LEU A 197 6.71 5.31 -18.79
N GLY A 198 6.03 4.96 -19.88
CA GLY A 198 6.36 5.46 -21.20
C GLY A 198 5.55 4.83 -22.33
N TRP A 199 5.80 5.30 -23.55
CA TRP A 199 5.17 4.78 -24.76
C TRP A 199 6.08 4.97 -25.97
N SER A 200 5.92 4.14 -27.00
CA SER A 200 6.63 4.27 -28.27
C SER A 200 5.67 4.44 -29.44
N ARG A 201 6.10 5.23 -30.44
CA ARG A 201 5.41 5.45 -31.71
C ARG A 201 6.06 4.62 -32.82
N GLU A 202 5.26 4.19 -33.78
CA GLU A 202 5.75 3.58 -35.02
C GLU A 202 6.03 4.66 -36.09
N GLY A 203 7.27 4.74 -36.57
CA GLY A 203 7.66 5.32 -37.87
C GLY A 203 7.40 6.82 -38.12
N ASN A 204 8.00 7.34 -39.21
CA ASN A 204 7.97 8.75 -39.64
C ASN A 204 6.64 9.21 -40.28
N ASP A 205 5.56 8.43 -40.17
CA ASP A 205 4.27 8.80 -40.78
C ASP A 205 3.54 9.85 -39.93
N PRO A 206 2.85 10.82 -40.54
CA PRO A 206 2.28 11.98 -39.82
C PRO A 206 1.10 11.65 -38.89
N GLY A 207 0.66 10.38 -38.78
CA GLY A 207 -0.43 9.94 -37.89
C GLY A 207 0.02 9.38 -36.53
N PRO A 208 -0.74 9.58 -35.44
CA PRO A 208 -0.38 9.07 -34.11
C PRO A 208 -0.62 7.56 -34.00
N PHE A 209 0.38 6.75 -34.36
CA PHE A 209 0.34 5.30 -34.15
C PHE A 209 1.29 4.92 -33.02
N LEU A 210 0.72 4.61 -31.85
CA LEU A 210 1.48 4.12 -30.71
C LEU A 210 1.52 2.60 -30.79
N ARG A 211 2.68 2.00 -30.54
CA ARG A 211 2.84 0.54 -30.65
C ARG A 211 2.82 -0.14 -29.29
N THR A 212 3.44 0.52 -28.32
CA THR A 212 3.69 -0.05 -27.01
C THR A 212 3.48 1.01 -25.95
N ILE A 213 2.74 0.65 -24.91
CA ILE A 213 2.56 1.43 -23.69
C ILE A 213 3.15 0.62 -22.55
N MET A 214 3.99 1.24 -21.74
CA MET A 214 4.61 0.64 -20.57
C MET A 214 4.01 1.24 -19.31
N VAL A 215 3.52 0.36 -18.44
CA VAL A 215 2.96 0.75 -17.15
C VAL A 215 3.58 -0.05 -16.02
N GLN A 216 3.69 0.59 -14.87
CA GLN A 216 3.90 -0.08 -13.59
C GLN A 216 2.55 -0.26 -12.92
N VAL A 217 2.29 -1.43 -12.36
CA VAL A 217 1.04 -1.70 -11.63
C VAL A 217 1.34 -2.21 -10.22
N TRP A 218 0.41 -1.92 -9.33
CA TRP A 218 0.41 -2.38 -7.95
C TRP A 218 -0.90 -3.09 -7.63
N SER A 219 -0.78 -4.24 -6.98
CA SER A 219 -1.90 -5.12 -6.64
C SER A 219 -1.68 -5.77 -5.27
N LEU A 220 -2.78 -6.10 -4.59
CA LEU A 220 -2.74 -6.78 -3.28
C LEU A 220 -2.31 -8.25 -3.37
N THR A 221 -2.43 -8.85 -4.55
CA THR A 221 -2.06 -10.25 -4.85
C THR A 221 -1.43 -10.30 -6.22
N GLU A 222 -0.59 -11.29 -6.49
CA GLU A 222 -0.03 -11.51 -7.82
C GLU A 222 -1.13 -11.52 -8.90
N VAL A 223 -0.97 -10.66 -9.92
CA VAL A 223 -1.95 -10.54 -11.00
C VAL A 223 -1.76 -11.71 -11.96
N SER A 224 -2.72 -12.63 -11.99
CA SER A 224 -2.90 -13.53 -13.13
C SER A 224 -3.70 -12.79 -14.20
N MET A 225 -3.06 -12.52 -15.34
CA MET A 225 -3.72 -11.87 -16.47
C MET A 225 -4.59 -12.89 -17.21
N LYS A 226 -5.83 -12.50 -17.54
CA LYS A 226 -6.60 -13.22 -18.56
C LYS A 226 -5.98 -12.87 -19.91
N LEU A 227 -5.23 -13.81 -20.47
CA LEU A 227 -4.74 -13.74 -21.85
C LEU A 227 -5.90 -13.86 -22.85
#